data_AF-A0A419K618-F1
#
_entry.id   AF-A0A419K618-F1
#
_cell.length_a   1.000
_cell.length_b   1.000
_cell.length_c   1.000
_cell.angle_alpha   90.00
_cell.angle_beta   90.00
_cell.angle_gamma   90.00
#
_symmetry.space_group_name_H-M   'P 1'
#
loop_
_entity.id
_entity.type
_entity.pdbx_description
1 polymer ?
#
loop_
_entity_poly.entity_id
_entity_poly.type
_entity_poly.pdbx_seq_one_letter_code
_entity_poly.pdbx_strand_id
1 'polypeptide(L)'
;MEYIARVEVSLKPGHSDPEGETTKDSLKELNYPVKEVRVSKVYRIILEASSAEEAEALVEEMCQRLLANPVKDDYTFKVEEKI
;
A
#
# COMPACT_ATOMS: atom_id res chain seq x y z
N MET A 1 16.10 7.53 -16.37
CA MET A 1 16.63 7.17 -15.04
C MET A 1 15.74 6.06 -14.49
N GLU A 2 16.27 5.16 -13.67
CA GLU A 2 15.48 4.08 -13.08
C GLU A 2 15.06 4.49 -11.65
N TYR A 3 13.80 4.27 -11.31
CA TYR A 3 13.23 4.58 -10.01
C TYR A 3 12.64 3.33 -9.37
N ILE A 4 12.61 3.31 -8.04
CA ILE A 4 11.89 2.31 -7.26
C ILE A 4 10.75 3.02 -6.53
N ALA A 5 9.53 2.58 -6.79
CA ALA A 5 8.35 3.04 -6.07
C ALA A 5 7.87 1.96 -5.08
N ARG A 6 7.60 2.36 -3.84
CA ARG A 6 6.87 1.54 -2.87
C ARG A 6 5.49 2.16 -2.67
N VAL A 7 4.46 1.48 -3.15
CA VAL A 7 3.05 1.87 -3.00
C VAL A 7 2.41 0.99 -1.94
N GLU A 8 1.74 1.59 -0.97
CA GLU A 8 0.94 0.90 0.02
C GLU A 8 -0.53 1.23 -0.17
N VAL A 9 -1.36 0.19 -0.32
CA VAL A 9 -2.81 0.29 -0.52
C VAL A 9 -3.51 -0.35 0.67
N SER A 10 -4.40 0.38 1.32
CA SER A 10 -5.08 -0.04 2.55
C SER A 10 -6.58 0.27 2.48
N LEU A 11 -7.40 -0.52 3.17
CA LEU A 11 -8.83 -0.24 3.24
C LEU A 11 -9.10 1.08 3.97
N LYS A 12 -10.00 1.90 3.42
CA LYS A 12 -10.52 3.12 4.04
C LYS A 12 -11.09 2.85 5.44
N PRO A 13 -11.07 3.84 6.34
CA PRO A 13 -11.75 3.74 7.64
C PRO A 13 -13.23 3.34 7.47
N GLY A 14 -13.73 2.46 8.33
CA GLY A 14 -15.11 1.98 8.31
C GLY A 14 -15.38 0.80 7.37
N HIS A 15 -14.45 0.43 6.48
CA HIS A 15 -14.53 -0.84 5.76
C HIS A 15 -14.04 -2.00 6.64
N SER A 16 -14.76 -3.13 6.57
CA SER A 16 -14.40 -4.36 7.26
C SER A 16 -13.16 -4.99 6.62
N ASP A 17 -12.24 -5.44 7.49
CA ASP A 17 -11.05 -6.20 7.14
C ASP A 17 -11.11 -7.58 7.84
N PRO A 18 -11.82 -8.57 7.26
CA PRO A 18 -11.98 -9.88 7.88
C PRO A 18 -10.65 -10.62 8.11
N GLU A 19 -9.65 -10.36 7.26
CA GLU A 19 -8.33 -10.98 7.36
C GLU A 19 -7.55 -10.41 8.55
N GLY A 20 -7.56 -9.07 8.70
CA GLY A 20 -7.00 -8.40 9.87
C GLY A 20 -7.68 -8.84 11.17
N GLU A 21 -9.01 -8.96 11.18
CA GLU A 21 -9.76 -9.45 12.34
C GLU A 21 -9.36 -10.87 12.74
N THR A 22 -9.31 -11.79 11.78
CA THR A 22 -8.90 -13.19 12.01
C THR A 22 -7.46 -13.29 12.50
N THR A 23 -6.57 -12.49 11.93
CA THR A 23 -5.15 -12.45 12.32
C THR A 23 -4.98 -11.93 13.75
N LYS A 24 -5.71 -10.86 14.11
CA LYS A 24 -5.73 -10.31 15.47
C LYS A 24 -6.17 -11.36 16.49
N ASP A 25 -7.22 -12.12 16.18
CA ASP A 25 -7.72 -13.16 17.10
C ASP A 25 -6.70 -14.30 17.25
N SER A 26 -6.08 -14.74 16.15
CA SER A 26 -5.00 -15.74 16.18
C SER A 26 -3.81 -15.29 17.03
N LEU A 27 -3.39 -14.01 16.93
CA LEU A 27 -2.30 -13.46 17.73
C LEU A 27 -2.65 -13.40 19.23
N LYS A 28 -3.93 -13.14 19.56
CA LYS A 28 -4.40 -13.18 20.95
C LYS A 28 -4.40 -14.58 21.54
N GLU A 29 -4.77 -15.60 20.76
CA GLU A 29 -4.69 -17.02 21.18
C GLU A 29 -3.24 -17.43 21.49
N LEU A 30 -2.27 -16.85 20.78
CA LEU A 30 -0.83 -17.00 21.03
C LEU A 30 -0.32 -16.12 22.20
N ASN A 31 -1.22 -15.49 22.97
CA ASN A 31 -0.93 -14.62 24.12
C ASN A 31 -0.14 -13.33 23.79
N TYR A 32 -0.18 -12.85 22.54
CA TYR A 32 0.37 -11.53 22.21
C TYR A 32 -0.61 -10.41 22.57
N PRO A 33 -0.16 -9.29 23.17
CA PRO A 33 -1.03 -8.18 23.57
C PRO A 33 -1.38 -7.27 22.39
N VAL A 34 -2.02 -7.82 21.35
CA VAL A 34 -2.37 -7.11 20.12
C VAL A 34 -3.75 -6.46 20.24
N LYS A 35 -3.82 -5.15 19.97
CA LYS A 35 -5.07 -4.37 20.00
C LYS A 35 -5.84 -4.43 18.68
N GLU A 36 -5.14 -4.33 17.56
CA GLU A 36 -5.71 -4.26 16.21
C GLU A 36 -4.69 -4.79 15.19
N VAL A 37 -5.20 -5.38 14.11
CA VAL A 37 -4.42 -5.74 12.92
C VAL A 37 -5.20 -5.25 11.71
N ARG A 38 -4.49 -4.65 10.75
CA ARG A 38 -5.01 -4.22 9.45
C ARG A 38 -4.11 -4.80 8.37
N VAL A 39 -4.70 -5.32 7.32
CA VAL A 39 -3.97 -5.86 6.17
C VAL A 39 -3.92 -4.79 5.07
N SER A 40 -2.71 -4.49 4.61
CA SER A 40 -2.44 -3.62 3.47
C SER A 40 -1.65 -4.38 2.40
N LYS A 41 -1.79 -3.94 1.15
CA LYS A 41 -1.00 -4.44 0.02
C LYS A 41 0.16 -3.50 -0.23
N VAL A 42 1.34 -4.05 -0.44
CA VAL A 42 2.52 -3.27 -0.83
C VAL A 42 2.97 -3.70 -2.22
N TYR A 43 2.99 -2.75 -3.15
CA TYR A 43 3.60 -2.92 -4.46
C TYR A 43 5.00 -2.32 -4.44
N ARG A 44 5.99 -3.09 -4.90
CA ARG A 44 7.34 -2.60 -5.17
C ARG A 44 7.54 -2.59 -6.68
N ILE A 45 7.63 -1.40 -7.25
CA ILE A 45 7.62 -1.16 -8.69
C ILE A 45 8.99 -0.61 -9.08
N ILE A 46 9.57 -1.13 -10.15
CA ILE A 46 10.72 -0.52 -10.81
C ILE A 46 10.19 0.11 -12.10
N LEU A 47 10.47 1.39 -12.32
CA LEU A 47 10.00 2.13 -13.48
C LEU A 47 11.09 3.05 -14.03
N GLU A 48 11.03 3.33 -15.32
CA GLU A 48 11.87 4.32 -15.97
C GLU A 48 11.12 5.65 -16.09
N ALA A 49 11.81 6.75 -15.80
CA ALA A 49 11.30 8.12 -16.00
C ALA A 49 12.46 9.08 -16.26
N SER A 50 12.14 10.26 -16.80
CA SER A 50 13.09 11.31 -17.14
C SER A 50 13.43 12.21 -15.95
N SER A 51 12.58 12.23 -14.92
CA SER A 51 12.80 12.95 -13.66
C SER A 51 12.03 12.30 -12.50
N ALA A 52 12.30 12.74 -11.27
CA ALA A 52 11.58 12.27 -10.09
C ALA A 52 10.10 12.68 -10.14
N GLU A 53 9.79 13.89 -10.63
CA GLU A 53 8.43 14.40 -10.78
C GLU A 53 7.63 13.56 -11.79
N GLU A 54 8.24 13.16 -12.91
CA GLU A 54 7.59 12.26 -13.87
C GLU A 54 7.33 10.88 -13.25
N ALA A 55 8.30 10.34 -12.50
CA ALA A 55 8.15 9.05 -11.82
C ALA A 55 7.00 9.08 -10.80
N GLU A 56 6.89 10.15 -10.01
CA GLU A 56 5.79 10.34 -9.06
C GLU A 56 4.43 10.44 -9.78
N ALA A 57 4.36 11.21 -10.87
CA ALA A 57 3.13 11.34 -11.66
C ALA A 57 2.66 10.00 -12.25
N LEU A 58 3.59 9.19 -12.76
CA LEU A 58 3.29 7.86 -13.28
C LEU A 58 2.79 6.92 -12.18
N VAL A 59 3.41 6.92 -11.00
CA VAL A 59 2.98 6.09 -9.86
C VAL A 59 1.59 6.51 -9.37
N GLU A 60 1.33 7.81 -9.30
CA GLU A 60 0.00 8.35 -8.97
C GLU A 60 -1.06 7.86 -9.97
N GLU A 61 -0.77 7.92 -11.27
CA GLU A 61 -1.68 7.41 -12.30
C GLU A 61 -1.93 5.89 -12.14
N MET A 62 -0.89 5.09 -11.86
CA MET A 62 -1.02 3.66 -11.61
C MET A 62 -1.96 3.37 -10.43
N CYS A 63 -1.83 4.14 -9.35
CA CYS A 63 -2.69 4.03 -8.17
C CYS A 63 -4.16 4.29 -8.52
N GLN A 64 -4.43 5.39 -9.21
CA GLN A 64 -5.80 5.79 -9.60
C GLN A 64 -6.45 4.84 -10.61
N ARG A 65 -5.66 4.31 -11.55
CA ARG A 65 -6.19 3.48 -12.65
C ARG A 65 -6.33 2.00 -12.30
N LEU A 66 -5.51 1.49 -11.37
CA LEU A 66 -5.42 0.05 -11.14
C LEU A 66 -5.19 -0.37 -9.69
N LEU A 67 -4.19 0.22 -9.00
CA LEU A 67 -3.69 -0.39 -7.76
C LEU A 67 -4.65 -0.21 -6.59
N ALA A 68 -5.43 0.87 -6.57
CA ALA A 68 -6.41 1.17 -5.53
C ALA A 68 -7.83 1.27 -6.09
N ASN A 69 -8.80 0.69 -5.39
CA ASN A 69 -10.20 0.93 -5.68
C ASN A 69 -10.65 2.23 -5.00
N PRO A 70 -11.12 3.25 -5.75
CA PRO A 70 -11.42 4.58 -5.18
C PRO A 70 -12.56 4.58 -4.16
N VAL A 71 -13.43 3.57 -4.17
CA VAL A 71 -14.56 3.47 -3.23
C VAL A 71 -14.09 2.97 -1.87
N LYS A 72 -13.18 2.00 -1.83
CA LYS A 72 -12.85 1.25 -0.60
C LYS A 72 -11.41 1.35 -0.13
N ASP A 73 -10.49 1.81 -0.97
CA ASP A 73 -9.05 1.82 -0.68
C ASP A 73 -8.51 3.25 -0.62
N ASP A 74 -7.59 3.49 0.31
CA ASP A 74 -6.64 4.60 0.33
C ASP A 74 -5.25 4.08 -0.06
N TYR A 75 -4.37 4.97 -0.52
CA TYR A 75 -2.99 4.62 -0.81
C TYR A 75 -2.00 5.72 -0.43
N THR A 76 -0.76 5.31 -0.21
CA THR A 76 0.41 6.19 -0.08
C THR A 76 1.56 5.61 -0.88
N PHE A 77 2.48 6.43 -1.35
CA PHE A 77 3.66 5.92 -2.04
C PHE A 77 4.90 6.77 -1.77
N LYS A 78 6.06 6.18 -2.04
CA LYS A 78 7.36 6.85 -2.10
C LYS A 78 8.06 6.41 -3.37
N VAL A 79 8.76 7.33 -4.02
CA VAL A 79 9.59 7.08 -5.19
C VAL A 79 11.02 7.50 -4.86
N GLU A 80 11.98 6.64 -5.19
CA GLU A 80 13.40 6.89 -4.98
C GLU A 80 14.15 6.58 -6.28
N GLU A 81 15.10 7.43 -6.66
CA GLU A 81 16.01 7.11 -7.76
C GLU A 81 16.87 5.92 -7.37
N LYS A 82 17.00 4.95 -8.28
CA LYS A 82 17.86 3.81 -8.07
C LYS A 82 19.30 4.22 -8.36
N ILE A 83 20.09 4.32 -7.29
CA ILE A 83 21.54 4.56 -7.33
C ILE A 83 22.25 3.40 -8.03
#